data_AF-A0A836IH94-F1
#
_entry.id   AF-A0A836IH94-F1
#
_cell.length_a   1.000
_cell.length_b   1.000
_cell.length_c   1.000
_cell.angle_alpha   90.00
_cell.angle_beta   90.00
_cell.angle_gamma   90.00
#
_symmetry.space_group_name_H-M   'P 1'
#
loop_
_entity.id
_entity.type
_entity.pdbx_description
1 polymer ?
#
loop_
_entity_poly.entity_id
_entity_poly.type
_entity_poly.pdbx_seq_one_letter_code
_entity_poly.pdbx_strand_id
1 'polypeptide(L)'
;MFSKGYSVLLRPYRHVAFARRSTAGGVKLNKGALTEQEKGDSFTEPQVYRSKRNVTAMLKTQRKERRLLKEERQRTLMEKLNLDSRTEEALHSGRQVPQTPAEMQAVRSSDDDVARSTHEAREYSTTMRSLMRREVDRRDHMADKFGQPPTSREFYALFRKLRSSDSEDEAVEHHQRRLVEEHGVYPSSRIDSFMLDDDSYFPDWVHALPYSIRDRVKYGSLGLTEEDEALRVRLARLPRDARLREWKRLKTAKEYRAAKEETLTLAELRDIRQGKRRFHWLRRKRQKRAAALRRMAMRKPEGYELWPSTVTDFSQRIAFIAQHVENGLQTRGEWPLDPVALTKATIRRRQAEAERTFLMSADEKKMTANVQSRGMDGGMKELLNALDTPEKRYKKLSRKIYANRVNAIVHGDQDEHGRKYRKLHHLTTRRQRRYDSLAEMALEKEIRKEPLINMSGLNHTDDEHWSRHEKSWVDGMPSTRYGT
;
A
#
# COMPACT_ATOMS: atom_id res chain seq x y z
N MET A 1 4.04 47.74 41.25
CA MET A 1 2.59 48.02 41.10
C MET A 1 2.36 48.60 39.71
N PHE A 2 1.44 48.01 38.94
CA PHE A 2 0.53 48.60 37.92
C PHE A 2 0.11 47.52 36.90
N SER A 3 -1.18 47.18 37.02
CA SER A 3 -2.08 46.43 36.14
C SER A 3 -1.62 45.14 35.46
N LYS A 4 -1.99 44.01 36.10
CA LYS A 4 -2.61 42.88 35.40
C LYS A 4 -3.84 43.39 34.66
N GLY A 5 -3.70 43.65 33.35
CA GLY A 5 -4.77 44.16 32.50
C GLY A 5 -4.87 43.37 31.21
N TYR A 6 -5.80 42.42 31.17
CA TYR A 6 -6.48 41.91 29.97
C TYR A 6 -5.69 41.81 28.67
N SER A 7 -4.91 40.74 28.49
CA SER A 7 -4.63 40.22 27.15
C SER A 7 -5.86 39.42 26.68
N VAL A 8 -6.95 40.11 26.36
CA VAL A 8 -7.92 39.53 25.42
C VAL A 8 -7.14 39.42 24.11
N LEU A 9 -6.76 38.19 23.78
CA LEU A 9 -6.11 37.84 22.51
C LEU A 9 -7.01 38.33 21.36
N LEU A 10 -6.79 39.58 20.94
CA LEU A 10 -7.36 40.15 19.74
C LEU A 10 -6.85 39.30 18.59
N ARG A 11 -7.68 38.35 18.15
CA ARG A 11 -7.51 37.78 16.81
C ARG A 11 -7.34 38.98 15.86
N PRO A 12 -6.43 38.91 14.87
CA PRO A 12 -6.23 40.03 13.95
C PRO A 12 -7.60 40.46 13.42
N TYR A 13 -7.95 41.76 13.52
CA TYR A 13 -9.30 42.28 13.21
C TYR A 13 -9.85 41.77 11.86
N ARG A 14 -8.94 41.51 10.91
CA ARG A 14 -9.20 40.87 9.61
C ARG A 14 -9.92 39.52 9.67
N HIS A 15 -9.79 38.75 10.75
CA HIS A 15 -10.44 37.45 10.93
C HIS A 15 -11.84 37.53 11.55
N VAL A 16 -12.24 38.69 12.08
CA VAL A 16 -13.54 38.86 12.77
C VAL A 16 -14.72 38.58 11.85
N ALA A 17 -14.62 38.92 10.56
CA ALA A 17 -15.67 38.72 9.57
C ALA A 17 -15.95 37.23 9.23
N PHE A 18 -15.01 36.32 9.49
CA PHE A 18 -15.11 34.90 9.09
C PHE A 18 -15.09 33.93 10.27
N ALA A 19 -14.45 34.32 11.37
CA ALA A 19 -14.23 33.41 12.49
C ALA A 19 -15.49 33.29 13.37
N ARG A 20 -15.69 32.09 13.95
CA ARG A 20 -16.72 31.89 14.99
C ARG A 20 -16.43 32.82 16.17
N ARG A 21 -17.45 33.57 16.60
CA ARG A 21 -17.43 34.45 17.77
C ARG A 21 -18.14 33.73 18.92
N SER A 22 -17.48 33.63 20.06
CA SER A 22 -18.05 33.04 21.28
C SER A 22 -17.48 33.79 22.48
N THR A 23 -18.37 34.30 23.33
CA THR A 23 -18.04 34.95 24.60
C THR A 23 -17.62 33.91 25.65
N ALA A 24 -18.26 32.74 25.64
CA ALA A 24 -17.96 31.60 26.51
C ALA A 24 -16.78 30.73 26.03
N GLY A 25 -15.89 31.25 25.17
CA GLY A 25 -14.71 30.52 24.70
C GLY A 25 -14.99 29.28 23.82
N GLY A 26 -16.23 29.10 23.36
CA GLY A 26 -16.64 27.93 22.57
C GLY A 26 -16.99 26.69 23.39
N VAL A 27 -17.16 26.81 24.71
CA VAL A 27 -17.57 25.70 25.57
C VAL A 27 -19.02 25.30 25.27
N LYS A 28 -19.21 24.09 24.76
CA LYS A 28 -20.51 23.47 24.49
C LYS A 28 -20.54 22.06 25.08
N LEU A 29 -20.64 21.96 26.41
CA LEU A 29 -20.74 20.69 27.11
C LEU A 29 -22.21 20.36 27.37
N ASN A 30 -22.72 19.29 26.77
CA ASN A 30 -24.03 18.74 27.11
C ASN A 30 -23.85 17.60 28.10
N LYS A 31 -24.27 17.79 29.36
CA LYS A 31 -24.16 16.78 30.41
C LYS A 31 -25.15 15.62 30.26
N GLY A 32 -26.16 15.74 29.40
CA GLY A 32 -27.10 14.67 29.09
C GLY A 32 -26.73 13.82 27.87
N ALA A 33 -25.64 14.14 27.18
CA ALA A 33 -25.14 13.34 26.06
C ALA A 33 -24.15 12.29 26.57
N LEU A 34 -24.26 11.05 26.07
CA LEU A 34 -23.36 9.97 26.45
C LEU A 34 -21.90 10.33 26.16
N THR A 35 -21.10 10.35 27.22
CA THR A 35 -19.66 10.62 27.11
C THR A 35 -18.91 9.38 26.60
N GLU A 36 -17.69 9.57 26.10
CA GLU A 36 -16.84 8.44 25.71
C GLU A 36 -16.49 7.52 26.89
N GLN A 37 -16.54 8.03 28.13
CA GLN A 37 -16.38 7.20 29.33
C GLN A 37 -17.60 6.31 29.57
N GLU A 38 -18.81 6.85 29.43
CA GLU A 38 -20.06 6.09 29.62
C GLU A 38 -20.29 5.05 28.52
N LYS A 39 -19.89 5.35 27.27
CA LYS A 39 -19.89 4.37 26.18
C LYS A 39 -18.92 3.21 26.43
N GLY A 40 -17.91 3.40 27.28
CA GLY A 40 -16.93 2.38 27.63
C GLY A 40 -16.03 2.00 26.45
N ASP A 41 -16.07 0.71 26.07
CA ASP A 41 -15.16 0.15 25.07
C ASP A 41 -15.84 0.01 23.70
N SER A 42 -15.32 0.73 22.70
CA SER A 42 -15.86 0.77 21.34
C SER A 42 -15.54 -0.47 20.49
N PHE A 43 -14.84 -1.49 21.03
CA PHE A 43 -14.48 -2.69 20.25
C PHE A 43 -15.69 -3.47 19.70
N THR A 44 -16.87 -3.33 20.32
CA THR A 44 -18.14 -3.96 19.89
C THR A 44 -18.77 -3.28 18.68
N GLU A 45 -18.34 -2.06 18.33
CA GLU A 45 -18.88 -1.32 17.19
C GLU A 45 -18.42 -1.96 15.87
N PRO A 46 -19.34 -2.15 14.88
CA PRO A 46 -19.01 -2.79 13.60
C PRO A 46 -17.94 -2.05 12.80
N GLN A 47 -17.82 -0.74 13.00
CA GLN A 47 -16.79 0.07 12.35
C GLN A 47 -15.39 -0.23 12.88
N VAL A 48 -15.28 -0.76 14.11
CA VAL A 48 -14.02 -1.04 14.79
C VAL A 48 -13.55 -2.47 14.49
N TYR A 49 -14.34 -3.50 14.84
CA TYR A 49 -13.92 -4.90 14.64
C TYR A 49 -13.89 -5.34 13.16
N ARG A 50 -14.66 -4.70 12.27
CA ARG A 50 -14.58 -4.95 10.80
C ARG A 50 -13.60 -4.03 10.09
N SER A 51 -12.87 -3.16 10.82
CA SER A 51 -11.94 -2.21 10.20
C SER A 51 -10.78 -2.92 9.53
N LYS A 52 -10.72 -2.88 8.19
CA LYS A 52 -9.58 -3.39 7.40
C LYS A 52 -8.60 -2.30 6.99
N ARG A 53 -8.80 -1.07 7.45
CA ARG A 53 -8.02 0.11 7.04
C ARG A 53 -7.20 0.73 8.16
N ASN A 54 -7.49 0.36 9.41
CA ASN A 54 -6.84 0.89 10.60
C ASN A 54 -6.12 -0.25 11.34
N VAL A 55 -4.78 -0.16 11.42
CA VAL A 55 -3.95 -1.15 12.12
C VAL A 55 -4.23 -1.14 13.62
N THR A 56 -4.41 0.03 14.23
CA THR A 56 -4.71 0.16 15.67
C THR A 56 -6.03 -0.51 16.02
N ALA A 57 -7.08 -0.30 15.21
CA ALA A 57 -8.37 -0.95 15.43
C ALA A 57 -8.20 -2.48 15.41
N MET A 58 -7.54 -3.01 14.38
CA MET A 58 -7.30 -4.44 14.23
C MET A 58 -6.48 -5.05 15.38
N LEU A 59 -5.42 -4.35 15.82
CA LEU A 59 -4.56 -4.83 16.90
C LEU A 59 -5.32 -4.85 18.22
N LYS A 60 -5.99 -3.74 18.56
CA LYS A 60 -6.71 -3.62 19.82
C LYS A 60 -7.90 -4.56 19.90
N THR A 61 -8.66 -4.74 18.81
CA THR A 61 -9.81 -5.66 18.81
C THR A 61 -9.36 -7.11 18.96
N GLN A 62 -8.36 -7.56 18.19
CA GLN A 62 -7.85 -8.92 18.31
C GLN A 62 -7.28 -9.21 19.69
N ARG A 63 -6.57 -8.24 20.29
CA ARG A 63 -6.04 -8.35 21.65
C ARG A 63 -7.17 -8.43 22.68
N LYS A 64 -8.20 -7.58 22.55
CA LYS A 64 -9.37 -7.58 23.44
C LYS A 64 -10.18 -8.87 23.34
N GLU A 65 -10.54 -9.31 22.14
CA GLU A 65 -11.29 -10.56 21.90
C GLU A 65 -10.57 -11.77 22.51
N ARG A 66 -9.27 -11.89 22.27
CA ARG A 66 -8.48 -13.01 22.82
C ARG A 66 -8.38 -12.96 24.33
N ARG A 67 -8.19 -11.76 24.89
CA ARG A 67 -8.16 -11.58 26.34
C ARG A 67 -9.48 -12.02 26.97
N LEU A 68 -10.61 -11.57 26.42
CA LEU A 68 -11.94 -11.98 26.90
C LEU A 68 -12.16 -13.48 26.76
N LEU A 69 -11.77 -14.10 25.65
CA LEU A 69 -11.86 -15.55 25.46
C LEU A 69 -10.95 -16.33 26.44
N LYS A 70 -9.79 -15.78 26.82
CA LYS A 70 -8.91 -16.38 27.83
C LYS A 70 -9.53 -16.28 29.22
N GLU A 71 -10.01 -15.10 29.58
CA GLU A 71 -10.71 -14.86 30.86
C GLU A 71 -11.94 -15.76 31.00
N GLU A 72 -12.74 -15.92 29.94
CA GLU A 72 -13.90 -16.83 29.92
C GLU A 72 -13.50 -18.31 30.07
N ARG A 73 -12.46 -18.77 29.35
CA ARG A 73 -11.96 -20.15 29.49
C ARG A 73 -11.44 -20.44 30.88
N GLN A 74 -10.71 -19.49 31.47
CA GLN A 74 -10.20 -19.62 32.83
C GLN A 74 -11.35 -19.67 33.83
N ARG A 75 -12.30 -18.74 33.73
CA ARG A 75 -13.49 -18.72 34.60
C ARG A 75 -14.31 -20.01 34.50
N THR A 76 -14.61 -20.47 33.29
CA THR A 76 -15.37 -21.73 33.09
C THR A 76 -14.61 -22.96 33.60
N LEU A 77 -13.28 -22.93 33.63
CA LEU A 77 -12.48 -23.98 34.24
C LEU A 77 -12.58 -23.95 35.76
N MET A 78 -12.49 -22.76 36.38
CA MET A 78 -12.61 -22.61 37.84
C MET A 78 -14.01 -23.00 38.34
N GLU A 79 -15.06 -22.60 37.60
CA GLU A 79 -16.44 -23.04 37.87
C GLU A 79 -16.57 -24.57 37.81
N LYS A 80 -15.93 -25.24 36.83
CA LYS A 80 -15.93 -26.72 36.73
C LYS A 80 -15.17 -27.41 37.87
N LEU A 81 -14.18 -26.73 38.44
CA LEU A 81 -13.39 -27.24 39.56
C LEU A 81 -14.06 -26.97 40.92
N ASN A 82 -15.24 -26.31 40.94
CA ASN A 82 -15.97 -25.91 42.14
C ASN A 82 -15.09 -25.11 43.12
N LEU A 83 -14.22 -24.25 42.60
CA LEU A 83 -13.39 -23.38 43.42
C LEU A 83 -14.16 -22.11 43.77
N ASP A 84 -14.20 -21.76 45.05
CA ASP A 84 -14.79 -20.50 45.50
C ASP A 84 -13.96 -19.31 45.01
N SER A 85 -14.61 -18.18 44.71
CA SER A 85 -13.94 -16.98 44.18
C SER A 85 -12.76 -16.49 45.02
N ARG A 86 -12.84 -16.63 46.36
CA ARG A 86 -11.73 -16.30 47.27
C ARG A 86 -10.52 -17.23 47.09
N THR A 87 -10.77 -18.52 46.89
CA THR A 87 -9.71 -19.51 46.65
C THR A 87 -9.10 -19.32 45.26
N GLU A 88 -9.92 -19.02 44.25
CA GLU A 88 -9.46 -18.67 42.90
C GLU A 88 -8.54 -17.44 42.92
N GLU A 89 -8.94 -16.35 43.55
CA GLU A 89 -8.13 -15.13 43.66
C GLU A 89 -6.84 -15.37 44.45
N ALA A 90 -6.89 -16.18 45.52
CA ALA A 90 -5.72 -16.51 46.33
C ALA A 90 -4.69 -17.34 45.56
N LEU A 91 -5.14 -18.30 44.74
CA LEU A 91 -4.29 -19.10 43.86
C LEU A 91 -3.73 -18.25 42.71
N HIS A 92 -4.56 -17.43 42.06
CA HIS A 92 -4.12 -16.57 40.95
C HIS A 92 -3.11 -15.50 41.40
N SER A 93 -3.30 -14.92 42.59
CA SER A 93 -2.37 -13.93 43.14
C SER A 93 -1.10 -14.55 43.71
N GLY A 94 -0.98 -15.88 43.71
CA GLY A 94 0.14 -16.62 44.31
C GLY A 94 0.20 -16.51 45.83
N ARG A 95 -0.89 -16.08 46.48
CA ARG A 95 -0.98 -15.93 47.94
C ARG A 95 -1.18 -17.26 48.66
N GLN A 96 -1.71 -18.26 47.97
CA GLN A 96 -1.97 -19.60 48.50
C GLN A 96 -1.31 -20.65 47.61
N VAL A 97 -0.66 -21.63 48.23
CA VAL A 97 -0.14 -22.83 47.55
C VAL A 97 -1.29 -23.83 47.39
N PRO A 98 -1.47 -24.45 46.21
CA PRO A 98 -2.55 -25.42 46.00
C PRO A 98 -2.37 -26.63 46.92
N GLN A 99 -3.42 -26.96 47.69
CA GLN A 99 -3.46 -28.09 48.63
C GLN A 99 -4.38 -29.22 48.14
N THR A 100 -5.44 -28.91 47.38
CA THR A 100 -6.38 -29.93 46.87
C THR A 100 -6.08 -30.32 45.42
N PRO A 101 -6.55 -31.50 44.95
CA PRO A 101 -6.43 -31.89 43.55
C PRO A 101 -7.06 -30.87 42.57
N ALA A 102 -8.17 -30.25 42.97
CA ALA A 102 -8.84 -29.21 42.19
C ALA A 102 -8.00 -27.93 42.11
N GLU A 103 -7.41 -27.49 43.24
CA GLU A 103 -6.51 -26.34 43.28
C GLU A 103 -5.20 -26.62 42.50
N MET A 104 -4.65 -27.83 42.60
CA MET A 104 -3.50 -28.25 41.82
C MET A 104 -3.81 -28.25 40.32
N GLN A 105 -5.01 -28.67 39.91
CA GLN A 105 -5.44 -28.63 38.52
C GLN A 105 -5.66 -27.20 38.02
N ALA A 106 -6.18 -26.30 38.85
CA ALA A 106 -6.32 -24.87 38.56
C ALA A 106 -4.96 -24.18 38.38
N VAL A 107 -3.99 -24.44 39.27
CA VAL A 107 -2.64 -23.88 39.15
C VAL A 107 -1.90 -24.48 37.96
N ARG A 108 -1.95 -25.82 37.76
CA ARG A 108 -1.33 -26.46 36.59
C ARG A 108 -1.88 -25.96 35.28
N SER A 109 -3.19 -25.73 35.19
CA SER A 109 -3.80 -25.17 33.99
C SER A 109 -3.44 -23.71 33.77
N SER A 110 -3.35 -22.91 34.85
CA SER A 110 -2.83 -21.54 34.78
C SER A 110 -1.36 -21.50 34.37
N ASP A 111 -0.52 -22.36 34.92
CA ASP A 111 0.91 -22.48 34.59
C ASP A 111 1.09 -23.01 33.16
N ASP A 112 0.33 -24.02 32.76
CA ASP A 112 0.27 -24.48 31.38
C ASP A 112 -0.21 -23.36 30.46
N ASP A 113 -1.21 -22.58 30.87
CA ASP A 113 -1.70 -21.45 30.09
C ASP A 113 -0.75 -20.27 30.11
N VAL A 114 0.11 -20.08 31.10
CA VAL A 114 1.17 -19.06 31.11
C VAL A 114 2.33 -19.52 30.22
N ALA A 115 2.74 -20.77 30.36
CA ALA A 115 3.78 -21.42 29.54
C ALA A 115 3.34 -21.58 28.08
N ARG A 116 2.04 -21.81 27.81
CA ARG A 116 1.44 -21.87 26.47
C ARG A 116 0.92 -20.51 26.01
N SER A 117 0.63 -19.55 26.90
CA SER A 117 0.35 -18.16 26.51
C SER A 117 1.65 -17.50 26.13
N THR A 118 2.08 -17.82 24.94
CA THR A 118 3.03 -17.03 24.17
C THR A 118 2.38 -15.66 23.97
N HIS A 119 2.72 -14.71 24.85
CA HIS A 119 2.31 -13.30 24.83
C HIS A 119 1.92 -12.81 23.45
N GLU A 120 0.65 -12.49 23.18
CA GLU A 120 0.23 -11.57 22.07
C GLU A 120 0.82 -11.91 20.67
N ALA A 121 1.41 -13.09 20.51
CA ALA A 121 2.42 -13.37 19.49
C ALA A 121 1.79 -13.62 18.12
N ARG A 122 0.53 -14.04 18.14
CA ARG A 122 -0.26 -14.38 16.95
C ARG A 122 -1.05 -13.20 16.39
N GLU A 123 -0.83 -11.98 16.87
CA GLU A 123 -1.63 -10.78 16.51
C GLU A 123 -1.33 -10.20 15.12
N TYR A 124 -0.34 -10.74 14.40
CA TYR A 124 0.02 -10.19 13.11
C TYR A 124 -0.69 -10.88 11.94
N SER A 125 -1.60 -10.17 11.28
CA SER A 125 -2.33 -10.67 10.11
C SER A 125 -1.73 -10.19 8.78
N THR A 126 -2.07 -10.88 7.70
CA THR A 126 -1.75 -10.49 6.31
C THR A 126 -2.33 -9.12 5.94
N THR A 127 -3.48 -8.78 6.51
CA THR A 127 -4.11 -7.46 6.32
C THR A 127 -3.30 -6.36 7.01
N MET A 128 -2.77 -6.58 8.22
CA MET A 128 -1.85 -5.62 8.87
C MET A 128 -0.56 -5.45 8.08
N ARG A 129 0.04 -6.56 7.62
CA ARG A 129 1.18 -6.61 6.68
C ARG A 129 0.95 -5.75 5.45
N SER A 130 -0.18 -5.94 4.79
CA SER A 130 -0.57 -5.16 3.61
C SER A 130 -0.75 -3.68 3.94
N LEU A 131 -1.35 -3.33 5.09
CA LEU A 131 -1.51 -1.94 5.54
C LEU A 131 -0.17 -1.26 5.84
N MET A 132 0.79 -1.96 6.43
CA MET A 132 2.13 -1.40 6.65
C MET A 132 2.84 -1.10 5.33
N ARG A 133 2.71 -1.99 4.33
CA ARG A 133 3.25 -1.78 2.97
C ARG A 133 2.45 -0.74 2.16
N ARG A 134 1.19 -0.48 2.53
CA ARG A 134 0.30 0.45 1.82
C ARG A 134 0.85 1.87 1.74
N GLU A 135 1.64 2.31 2.71
CA GLU A 135 2.26 3.64 2.65
C GLU A 135 3.27 3.74 1.51
N VAL A 136 4.03 2.67 1.24
CA VAL A 136 4.93 2.59 0.07
C VAL A 136 4.12 2.60 -1.23
N ASP A 137 3.11 1.75 -1.33
CA ASP A 137 2.22 1.68 -2.50
C ASP A 137 1.52 3.03 -2.76
N ARG A 138 1.10 3.74 -1.70
CA ARG A 138 0.49 5.07 -1.79
C ARG A 138 1.50 6.09 -2.35
N ARG A 139 2.74 6.10 -1.85
CA ARG A 139 3.77 7.03 -2.34
C ARG A 139 4.08 6.77 -3.80
N ASP A 140 4.25 5.51 -4.19
CA ASP A 140 4.49 5.12 -5.58
C ASP A 140 3.33 5.55 -6.49
N HIS A 141 2.08 5.33 -6.06
CA HIS A 141 0.91 5.79 -6.80
C HIS A 141 0.83 7.31 -6.93
N MET A 142 1.12 8.05 -5.85
CA MET A 142 1.10 9.52 -5.88
C MET A 142 2.20 10.07 -6.78
N ALA A 143 3.39 9.48 -6.74
CA ALA A 143 4.52 9.86 -7.59
C ALA A 143 4.28 9.55 -9.06
N ASP A 144 3.59 8.44 -9.37
CA ASP A 144 3.22 8.09 -10.74
C ASP A 144 2.11 9.00 -11.30
N LYS A 145 1.10 9.31 -10.47
CA LYS A 145 -0.08 10.07 -10.91
C LYS A 145 0.13 11.58 -10.95
N PHE A 146 0.94 12.12 -10.04
CA PHE A 146 1.12 13.56 -9.86
C PHE A 146 2.59 13.98 -9.85
N GLY A 147 3.51 13.07 -10.20
CA GLY A 147 4.93 13.38 -10.26
C GLY A 147 5.23 14.39 -11.35
N GLN A 148 6.04 15.38 -11.01
CA GLN A 148 6.64 16.25 -12.02
C GLN A 148 7.67 15.47 -12.86
N PRO A 149 7.96 15.96 -14.09
CA PRO A 149 9.07 15.44 -14.89
C PRO A 149 10.36 15.43 -14.09
N PRO A 150 11.16 14.34 -14.16
CA PRO A 150 12.35 14.19 -13.33
C PRO A 150 13.46 15.17 -13.73
N THR A 151 14.24 15.61 -12.74
CA THR A 151 15.45 16.43 -12.97
C THR A 151 16.58 15.63 -13.64
N SER A 152 17.67 16.28 -14.09
CA SER A 152 18.90 15.64 -14.66
C SER A 152 19.36 14.44 -13.84
N ARG A 153 19.55 14.66 -12.55
CA ARG A 153 20.06 13.66 -11.62
C ARG A 153 19.07 12.52 -11.40
N GLU A 154 17.79 12.83 -11.23
CA GLU A 154 16.74 11.82 -11.04
C GLU A 154 16.57 10.94 -12.28
N PHE A 155 16.58 11.53 -13.47
CA PHE A 155 16.52 10.79 -14.73
C PHE A 155 17.70 9.83 -14.87
N TYR A 156 18.92 10.30 -14.63
CA TYR A 156 20.10 9.45 -14.71
C TYR A 156 20.08 8.33 -13.67
N ALA A 157 19.60 8.61 -12.45
CA ALA A 157 19.43 7.59 -11.42
C ALA A 157 18.41 6.51 -11.82
N LEU A 158 17.28 6.91 -12.42
CA LEU A 158 16.27 5.98 -12.95
C LEU A 158 16.82 5.15 -14.11
N PHE A 159 17.51 5.80 -15.06
CA PHE A 159 18.14 5.14 -16.20
C PHE A 159 19.18 4.12 -15.75
N ARG A 160 20.11 4.51 -14.87
CA ARG A 160 21.14 3.63 -14.33
C ARG A 160 20.51 2.44 -13.62
N LYS A 161 19.47 2.67 -12.81
CA LYS A 161 18.76 1.61 -12.09
C LYS A 161 18.05 0.63 -13.02
N LEU A 162 17.44 1.11 -14.10
CA LEU A 162 16.78 0.23 -15.08
C LEU A 162 17.78 -0.53 -15.93
N ARG A 163 18.93 0.06 -16.28
CA ARG A 163 19.99 -0.62 -17.03
C ARG A 163 20.71 -1.68 -16.19
N SER A 164 20.89 -1.41 -14.90
CA SER A 164 21.57 -2.34 -13.97
C SER A 164 20.63 -3.40 -13.39
N SER A 165 19.31 -3.35 -13.61
CA SER A 165 18.39 -4.31 -13.00
C SER A 165 18.69 -5.75 -13.39
N ASP A 166 19.06 -5.97 -14.65
CA ASP A 166 19.30 -7.30 -15.18
C ASP A 166 20.63 -7.84 -14.66
N SER A 167 21.68 -7.00 -14.64
CA SER A 167 22.97 -7.31 -14.01
C SER A 167 22.87 -7.54 -12.50
N GLU A 168 22.00 -6.81 -11.79
CA GLU A 168 21.75 -7.07 -10.36
C GLU A 168 21.05 -8.42 -10.15
N ASP A 169 20.07 -8.76 -10.99
CA ASP A 169 19.35 -10.03 -10.89
C ASP A 169 20.31 -11.21 -11.24
N GLU A 170 21.21 -11.05 -12.22
CA GLU A 170 22.31 -12.00 -12.53
C GLU A 170 23.32 -12.16 -11.38
N ALA A 171 23.74 -11.04 -10.75
CA ALA A 171 24.66 -11.08 -9.61
C ALA A 171 24.04 -11.79 -8.40
N VAL A 172 22.75 -11.55 -8.13
CA VAL A 172 22.01 -12.26 -7.09
C VAL A 172 22.01 -13.76 -7.38
N GLU A 173 21.72 -14.15 -8.62
CA GLU A 173 21.71 -15.56 -9.01
C GLU A 173 23.09 -16.20 -8.87
N HIS A 174 24.16 -15.52 -9.28
CA HIS A 174 25.54 -15.99 -9.11
C HIS A 174 25.87 -16.23 -7.63
N HIS A 175 25.57 -15.27 -6.74
CA HIS A 175 25.78 -15.44 -5.30
C HIS A 175 24.93 -16.56 -4.71
N GLN A 176 23.70 -16.76 -5.20
CA GLN A 176 22.86 -17.87 -4.77
C GLN A 176 23.40 -19.23 -5.20
N ARG A 177 23.89 -19.37 -6.43
CA ARG A 177 24.54 -20.60 -6.91
C ARG A 177 25.79 -20.90 -6.07
N ARG A 178 26.65 -19.91 -5.87
CA ARG A 178 27.83 -20.02 -5.00
C ARG A 178 27.48 -20.49 -3.59
N LEU A 179 26.44 -19.92 -2.99
CA LEU A 179 25.97 -20.29 -1.65
C LEU A 179 25.48 -21.75 -1.57
N VAL A 180 24.86 -22.25 -2.63
CA VAL A 180 24.40 -23.65 -2.71
C VAL A 180 25.59 -24.59 -2.97
N GLU A 181 26.46 -24.25 -3.90
CA GLU A 181 27.57 -25.10 -4.35
C GLU A 181 28.72 -25.19 -3.33
N GLU A 182 29.15 -24.07 -2.74
CA GLU A 182 30.28 -24.03 -1.82
C GLU A 182 29.88 -24.39 -0.37
N HIS A 183 28.69 -23.96 0.06
CA HIS A 183 28.28 -24.06 1.48
C HIS A 183 27.12 -25.04 1.71
N GLY A 184 26.56 -25.65 0.66
CA GLY A 184 25.45 -26.60 0.79
C GLY A 184 24.15 -25.98 1.32
N VAL A 185 24.00 -24.65 1.27
CA VAL A 185 22.82 -23.94 1.80
C VAL A 185 21.73 -23.90 0.73
N TYR A 186 21.01 -25.02 0.62
CA TYR A 186 19.92 -25.20 -0.35
C TYR A 186 18.71 -24.28 -0.10
N PRO A 187 17.84 -24.05 -1.11
CA PRO A 187 16.62 -23.26 -0.95
C PRO A 187 15.72 -23.72 0.22
N SER A 188 15.67 -25.02 0.50
CA SER A 188 14.91 -25.59 1.64
C SER A 188 15.43 -25.06 2.99
N SER A 189 16.75 -25.11 3.21
CA SER A 189 17.41 -24.57 4.40
C SER A 189 17.25 -23.05 4.52
N ARG A 190 17.23 -22.33 3.38
CA ARG A 190 16.99 -20.87 3.35
C ARG A 190 15.54 -20.49 3.70
N ILE A 191 14.56 -21.32 3.36
CA ILE A 191 13.17 -21.11 3.82
C ILE A 191 13.07 -21.38 5.31
N ASP A 192 13.73 -22.43 5.80
CA ASP A 192 13.78 -22.73 7.23
C ASP A 192 14.41 -21.57 8.01
N SER A 193 15.55 -21.04 7.55
CA SER A 193 16.20 -19.87 8.17
C SER A 193 15.32 -18.63 8.16
N PHE A 194 14.62 -18.37 7.04
CA PHE A 194 13.66 -17.27 6.93
C PHE A 194 12.54 -17.39 7.97
N MET A 195 11.89 -18.55 8.06
CA MET A 195 10.72 -18.77 8.92
C MET A 195 11.08 -18.82 10.41
N LEU A 196 12.29 -19.32 10.71
CA LEU A 196 12.81 -19.41 12.07
C LEU A 196 13.50 -18.13 12.54
N ASP A 197 13.75 -17.18 11.63
CA ASP A 197 14.53 -15.97 11.88
C ASP A 197 15.92 -16.29 12.45
N ASP A 198 16.56 -17.29 11.84
CA ASP A 198 17.85 -17.83 12.28
C ASP A 198 18.91 -17.58 11.20
N ASP A 199 19.79 -16.63 11.46
CA ASP A 199 20.81 -16.21 10.51
C ASP A 199 22.05 -17.14 10.51
N SER A 200 22.15 -18.11 11.44
CA SER A 200 23.28 -19.04 11.55
C SER A 200 23.45 -19.98 10.34
N TYR A 201 22.42 -20.08 9.50
CA TYR A 201 22.45 -20.85 8.26
C TYR A 201 23.30 -20.20 7.16
N PHE A 202 23.67 -18.92 7.30
CA PHE A 202 24.40 -18.18 6.28
C PHE A 202 25.84 -17.91 6.71
N PRO A 203 26.82 -18.03 5.78
CA PRO A 203 28.19 -17.64 6.05
C PRO A 203 28.34 -16.11 6.12
N ASP A 204 29.38 -15.64 6.81
CA ASP A 204 29.60 -14.22 7.14
C ASP A 204 29.60 -13.30 5.91
N TRP A 205 30.12 -13.76 4.76
CA TRP A 205 30.16 -12.95 3.55
C TRP A 205 28.76 -12.57 3.05
N VAL A 206 27.73 -13.37 3.33
CA VAL A 206 26.34 -13.05 2.96
C VAL A 206 25.85 -11.83 3.74
N HIS A 207 26.27 -11.66 4.99
CA HIS A 207 25.92 -10.49 5.81
C HIS A 207 26.66 -9.23 5.35
N ALA A 208 27.88 -9.40 4.82
CA ALA A 208 28.71 -8.33 4.27
C ALA A 208 28.31 -7.90 2.85
N LEU A 209 27.40 -8.62 2.18
CA LEU A 209 26.91 -8.24 0.85
C LEU A 209 26.27 -6.83 0.85
N PRO A 210 26.30 -6.13 -0.31
CA PRO A 210 25.62 -4.85 -0.45
C PRO A 210 24.14 -4.94 -0.04
N TYR A 211 23.68 -3.97 0.75
CA TYR A 211 22.31 -3.94 1.28
C TYR A 211 21.22 -4.01 0.20
N SER A 212 21.52 -3.59 -1.03
CA SER A 212 20.58 -3.63 -2.17
C SER A 212 20.28 -5.06 -2.64
N ILE A 213 21.20 -6.01 -2.45
CA ILE A 213 21.07 -7.41 -2.88
C ILE A 213 21.02 -8.40 -1.72
N ARG A 214 21.57 -8.06 -0.55
CA ARG A 214 21.71 -8.96 0.62
C ARG A 214 20.44 -9.75 0.96
N ASP A 215 19.31 -9.07 1.13
CA ASP A 215 18.04 -9.73 1.46
C ASP A 215 17.51 -10.60 0.31
N ARG A 216 17.76 -10.19 -0.94
CA ARG A 216 17.40 -10.94 -2.15
C ARG A 216 18.27 -12.17 -2.33
N VAL A 217 19.56 -12.13 -1.97
CA VAL A 217 20.43 -13.30 -2.02
C VAL A 217 19.96 -14.35 -1.00
N LYS A 218 19.70 -13.94 0.25
CA LYS A 218 19.19 -14.84 1.29
C LYS A 218 17.84 -15.45 0.91
N TYR A 219 16.85 -14.62 0.63
CA TYR A 219 15.44 -15.04 0.60
C TYR A 219 14.76 -14.92 -0.77
N GLY A 220 15.46 -14.35 -1.75
CA GLY A 220 15.00 -14.33 -3.14
C GLY A 220 14.94 -15.73 -3.73
N SER A 221 14.11 -15.89 -4.75
CA SER A 221 13.80 -17.15 -5.42
C SER A 221 13.04 -18.21 -4.58
N LEU A 222 12.69 -17.93 -3.32
CA LEU A 222 12.03 -18.90 -2.42
C LEU A 222 10.50 -18.99 -2.57
N GLY A 223 9.88 -18.23 -3.47
CA GLY A 223 8.43 -18.29 -3.72
C GLY A 223 7.55 -17.75 -2.58
N LEU A 224 8.07 -16.86 -1.74
CA LEU A 224 7.39 -16.39 -0.52
C LEU A 224 6.19 -15.49 -0.81
N THR A 225 5.07 -15.74 -0.12
CA THR A 225 3.82 -14.98 -0.23
C THR A 225 3.63 -14.00 0.93
N GLU A 226 2.72 -13.02 0.80
CA GLU A 226 2.39 -12.10 1.92
C GLU A 226 1.88 -12.84 3.17
N GLU A 227 1.32 -14.04 3.00
CA GLU A 227 0.89 -14.93 4.09
C GLU A 227 2.06 -15.57 4.82
N ASP A 228 3.07 -16.03 4.06
CA ASP A 228 4.30 -16.61 4.61
C ASP A 228 5.11 -15.55 5.35
N GLU A 229 5.17 -14.34 4.80
CA GLU A 229 5.87 -13.27 5.48
C GLU A 229 5.13 -12.79 6.77
N ALA A 230 3.79 -12.80 6.79
CA ALA A 230 3.02 -12.55 8.01
C ALA A 230 3.10 -13.71 9.01
N LEU A 231 3.21 -14.95 8.50
CA LEU A 231 3.50 -16.14 9.31
C LEU A 231 4.85 -16.01 10.00
N ARG A 232 5.91 -15.61 9.29
CA ARG A 232 7.24 -15.39 9.88
C ARG A 232 7.19 -14.45 11.08
N VAL A 233 6.54 -13.30 10.96
CA VAL A 233 6.39 -12.36 12.10
C VAL A 233 5.65 -13.02 13.28
N ARG A 234 4.60 -13.80 12.99
CA ARG A 234 3.89 -14.57 14.05
C ARG A 234 4.79 -15.62 14.70
N LEU A 235 5.60 -16.32 13.90
CA LEU A 235 6.57 -17.32 14.36
C LEU A 235 7.67 -16.68 15.20
N ALA A 236 8.20 -15.53 14.77
CA ALA A 236 9.24 -14.76 15.47
C ALA A 236 8.80 -14.32 16.87
N ARG A 237 7.51 -14.08 17.07
CA ARG A 237 6.95 -13.75 18.39
C ARG A 237 6.70 -14.96 19.29
N LEU A 238 6.75 -16.18 18.75
CA LEU A 238 6.69 -17.40 19.55
C LEU A 238 8.08 -17.71 20.14
N PRO A 239 8.12 -18.34 21.33
CA PRO A 239 9.34 -18.95 21.86
C PRO A 239 9.94 -19.96 20.88
N ARG A 240 11.27 -20.15 20.92
CA ARG A 240 12.02 -20.96 19.96
C ARG A 240 11.46 -22.38 19.79
N ASP A 241 11.10 -23.04 20.88
CA ASP A 241 10.64 -24.44 20.85
C ASP A 241 9.25 -24.56 20.21
N ALA A 242 8.37 -23.60 20.49
CA ALA A 242 7.05 -23.52 19.87
C ALA A 242 7.17 -23.15 18.39
N ARG A 243 8.09 -22.24 18.04
CA ARG A 243 8.40 -21.83 16.68
C ARG A 243 8.85 -23.02 15.83
N LEU A 244 9.78 -23.82 16.33
CA LEU A 244 10.29 -25.01 15.65
C LEU A 244 9.20 -26.07 15.41
N ARG A 245 8.38 -26.36 16.44
CA ARG A 245 7.27 -27.32 16.31
C ARG A 245 6.22 -26.85 15.31
N GLU A 246 5.81 -25.59 15.41
CA GLU A 246 4.80 -25.01 14.52
C GLU A 246 5.32 -24.90 13.09
N TRP A 247 6.60 -24.52 12.90
CA TRP A 247 7.21 -24.49 11.57
C TRP A 247 7.28 -25.88 10.95
N LYS A 248 7.76 -26.90 11.69
CA LYS A 248 7.77 -28.29 11.20
C LYS A 248 6.37 -28.75 10.77
N ARG A 249 5.34 -28.47 11.56
CA ARG A 249 3.93 -28.77 11.25
C ARG A 249 3.44 -28.05 9.99
N LEU A 250 3.82 -26.79 9.80
CA LEU A 250 3.41 -26.00 8.63
C LEU A 250 4.19 -26.39 7.37
N LYS A 251 5.47 -26.76 7.52
CA LYS A 251 6.31 -27.27 6.43
C LYS A 251 5.74 -28.56 5.87
N THR A 252 5.42 -29.54 6.71
CA THR A 252 4.76 -30.78 6.27
C THR A 252 3.41 -30.49 5.61
N ALA A 253 2.59 -29.61 6.19
CA ALA A 253 1.32 -29.21 5.58
C ALA A 253 1.48 -28.53 4.20
N LYS A 254 2.57 -27.77 3.99
CA LYS A 254 2.89 -27.16 2.69
C LYS A 254 3.36 -28.20 1.67
N GLU A 255 4.15 -29.18 2.10
CA GLU A 255 4.54 -30.32 1.25
C GLU A 255 3.31 -31.13 0.80
N TYR A 256 2.38 -31.43 1.73
CA TYR A 256 1.09 -32.05 1.37
C TYR A 256 0.26 -31.20 0.41
N ARG A 257 0.24 -29.88 0.60
CA ARG A 257 -0.45 -28.98 -0.33
C ARG A 257 0.20 -29.01 -1.70
N ALA A 258 1.52 -28.92 -1.80
CA ALA A 258 2.26 -28.97 -3.05
C ALA A 258 2.03 -30.30 -3.79
N ALA A 259 2.00 -31.43 -3.07
CA ALA A 259 1.65 -32.72 -3.65
C ALA A 259 0.20 -32.78 -4.17
N LYS A 260 -0.73 -32.01 -3.59
CA LYS A 260 -2.13 -31.92 -4.01
C LYS A 260 -2.40 -30.85 -5.09
N GLU A 261 -1.44 -29.96 -5.34
CA GLU A 261 -1.54 -28.84 -6.30
C GLU A 261 -1.52 -29.28 -7.78
N GLU A 262 -1.52 -30.59 -8.06
CA GLU A 262 -1.80 -31.11 -9.41
C GLU A 262 -3.17 -30.65 -9.95
N THR A 263 -4.16 -30.52 -9.06
CA THR A 263 -5.52 -30.08 -9.42
C THR A 263 -5.78 -28.65 -8.95
N LEU A 264 -6.52 -27.90 -9.76
CA LEU A 264 -6.99 -26.56 -9.40
C LEU A 264 -8.29 -26.65 -8.60
N THR A 265 -8.34 -25.94 -7.48
CA THR A 265 -9.57 -25.82 -6.69
C THR A 265 -10.58 -24.89 -7.37
N LEU A 266 -11.88 -25.05 -7.05
CA LEU A 266 -12.94 -24.18 -7.59
C LEU A 266 -12.71 -22.70 -7.27
N ALA A 267 -12.13 -22.39 -6.12
CA ALA A 267 -11.80 -21.03 -5.72
C ALA A 267 -10.71 -20.42 -6.62
N GLU A 268 -9.69 -21.20 -6.98
CA GLU A 268 -8.62 -20.79 -7.89
C GLU A 268 -9.15 -20.61 -9.31
N LEU A 269 -9.97 -21.54 -9.82
CA LEU A 269 -10.62 -21.41 -11.13
C LEU A 269 -11.46 -20.14 -11.21
N ARG A 270 -12.21 -19.81 -10.15
CA ARG A 270 -12.97 -18.56 -10.07
C ARG A 270 -12.05 -17.34 -10.10
N ASP A 271 -10.96 -17.36 -9.35
CA ASP A 271 -10.01 -16.24 -9.29
C ASP A 271 -9.29 -16.04 -10.64
N ILE A 272 -8.92 -17.12 -11.33
CA ILE A 272 -8.36 -17.12 -12.69
C ILE A 272 -9.37 -16.53 -13.68
N ARG A 273 -10.61 -17.04 -13.68
CA ARG A 273 -11.68 -16.53 -14.57
C ARG A 273 -11.98 -15.05 -14.32
N GLN A 274 -11.92 -14.58 -13.07
CA GLN A 274 -12.10 -13.18 -12.73
C GLN A 274 -10.86 -12.32 -13.01
N GLY A 275 -9.69 -12.91 -13.28
CA GLY A 275 -8.42 -12.20 -13.41
C GLY A 275 -7.90 -11.61 -12.10
N LYS A 276 -8.41 -12.05 -10.94
CA LYS A 276 -7.98 -11.55 -9.62
C LYS A 276 -6.68 -12.24 -9.21
N ARG A 277 -5.68 -11.43 -8.87
CA ARG A 277 -4.36 -11.92 -8.42
C ARG A 277 -4.21 -11.69 -6.93
N ARG A 278 -4.28 -12.76 -6.13
CA ARG A 278 -4.00 -12.69 -4.67
C ARG A 278 -2.55 -12.33 -4.42
N PHE A 279 -1.63 -12.99 -5.11
CA PHE A 279 -0.21 -12.67 -5.09
C PHE A 279 0.12 -11.64 -6.19
N HIS A 280 0.04 -10.35 -5.84
CA HIS A 280 0.25 -9.26 -6.78
C HIS A 280 1.64 -8.61 -6.67
N TRP A 281 2.60 -9.26 -6.01
CA TRP A 281 3.97 -8.74 -5.92
C TRP A 281 4.59 -8.49 -7.32
N LEU A 282 4.52 -9.47 -8.22
CA LEU A 282 5.03 -9.32 -9.59
C LEU A 282 4.33 -8.17 -10.34
N ARG A 283 3.02 -7.98 -10.11
CA ARG A 283 2.27 -6.85 -10.65
C ARG A 283 2.83 -5.53 -10.13
N ARG A 284 3.14 -5.43 -8.83
CA ARG A 284 3.79 -4.25 -8.25
C ARG A 284 5.19 -4.01 -8.83
N LYS A 285 6.05 -5.04 -8.98
CA LYS A 285 7.38 -4.92 -9.64
C LYS A 285 7.23 -4.35 -11.06
N ARG A 286 6.32 -4.92 -11.86
CA ARG A 286 6.05 -4.45 -13.23
C ARG A 286 5.45 -3.04 -13.27
N GLN A 287 4.54 -2.71 -12.35
CA GLN A 287 3.97 -1.36 -12.26
C GLN A 287 5.04 -0.33 -11.90
N LYS A 288 5.94 -0.63 -10.97
CA LYS A 288 7.08 0.26 -10.63
C LYS A 288 8.02 0.45 -11.82
N ARG A 289 8.32 -0.63 -12.57
CA ARG A 289 9.11 -0.55 -13.81
C ARG A 289 8.42 0.34 -14.85
N ALA A 290 7.14 0.13 -15.10
CA ALA A 290 6.36 0.95 -16.03
C ALA A 290 6.27 2.42 -15.60
N ALA A 291 6.09 2.70 -14.30
CA ALA A 291 6.11 4.05 -13.76
C ALA A 291 7.48 4.71 -13.92
N ALA A 292 8.58 3.99 -13.69
CA ALA A 292 9.93 4.49 -13.92
C ALA A 292 10.17 4.83 -15.40
N LEU A 293 9.79 3.93 -16.31
CA LEU A 293 9.85 4.17 -17.76
C LEU A 293 9.02 5.38 -18.17
N ARG A 294 7.78 5.49 -17.70
CA ARG A 294 6.91 6.64 -17.94
C ARG A 294 7.54 7.94 -17.46
N ARG A 295 8.13 7.95 -16.25
CA ARG A 295 8.81 9.15 -15.72
C ARG A 295 10.02 9.55 -16.55
N MET A 296 10.79 8.60 -17.07
CA MET A 296 11.90 8.92 -17.98
C MET A 296 11.40 9.47 -19.33
N ALA A 297 10.38 8.84 -19.91
CA ALA A 297 9.76 9.26 -21.16
C ALA A 297 9.13 10.66 -21.07
N MET A 298 8.54 11.03 -19.93
CA MET A 298 7.99 12.38 -19.69
C MET A 298 9.03 13.50 -19.86
N ARG A 299 10.33 13.19 -19.74
CA ARG A 299 11.39 14.18 -19.96
C ARG A 299 11.96 14.14 -21.36
N LYS A 300 12.29 12.94 -21.85
CA LYS A 300 12.89 12.72 -23.17
C LYS A 300 12.05 11.66 -23.89
N PRO A 301 11.00 12.06 -24.63
CA PRO A 301 10.10 11.10 -25.27
C PRO A 301 10.82 10.25 -26.31
N GLU A 302 11.65 10.86 -27.15
CA GLU A 302 12.40 10.21 -28.24
C GLU A 302 13.28 9.04 -27.77
N GLY A 303 13.84 9.11 -26.55
CA GLY A 303 14.73 8.08 -26.02
C GLY A 303 14.03 6.81 -25.50
N TYR A 304 12.70 6.85 -25.37
CA TYR A 304 11.90 5.76 -24.78
C TYR A 304 10.58 5.55 -25.52
N GLU A 305 10.60 5.76 -26.84
CA GLU A 305 9.46 5.44 -27.70
C GLU A 305 9.12 3.95 -27.62
N LEU A 306 7.84 3.61 -27.50
CA LEU A 306 7.39 2.22 -27.48
C LEU A 306 7.51 1.58 -28.87
N TRP A 307 7.25 2.37 -29.90
CA TRP A 307 7.34 1.99 -31.31
C TRP A 307 8.11 3.08 -32.06
N PRO A 308 9.08 2.75 -32.92
CA PRO A 308 9.87 3.75 -33.63
C PRO A 308 8.99 4.63 -34.51
N SER A 309 9.07 5.95 -34.33
CA SER A 309 8.27 6.92 -35.10
C SER A 309 8.50 6.88 -36.61
N THR A 310 9.68 6.46 -37.06
CA THR A 310 10.04 6.35 -38.49
C THR A 310 9.54 5.08 -39.16
N VAL A 311 9.14 4.06 -38.39
CA VAL A 311 8.79 2.73 -38.91
C VAL A 311 7.28 2.57 -39.02
N THR A 312 6.81 2.23 -40.22
CA THR A 312 5.38 1.93 -40.44
C THR A 312 4.96 0.65 -39.73
N ASP A 313 3.90 0.72 -38.94
CA ASP A 313 3.33 -0.44 -38.25
C ASP A 313 2.30 -1.16 -39.12
N PHE A 314 2.66 -2.34 -39.66
CA PHE A 314 1.73 -3.17 -40.42
C PHE A 314 0.61 -3.76 -39.54
N SER A 315 0.87 -3.99 -38.25
CA SER A 315 -0.17 -4.46 -37.33
C SER A 315 -1.24 -3.39 -37.11
N GLN A 316 -0.86 -2.11 -37.11
CA GLN A 316 -1.80 -0.99 -37.11
C GLN A 316 -2.62 -0.92 -38.40
N ARG A 317 -2.04 -1.27 -39.57
CA ARG A 317 -2.80 -1.36 -40.84
C ARG A 317 -3.83 -2.48 -40.80
N ILE A 318 -3.47 -3.64 -40.25
CA ILE A 318 -4.41 -4.76 -40.04
C ILE A 318 -5.52 -4.35 -39.06
N ALA A 319 -5.17 -3.70 -37.95
CA ALA A 319 -6.16 -3.18 -37.00
C ALA A 319 -7.08 -2.13 -37.64
N PHE A 320 -6.56 -1.29 -38.53
CA PHE A 320 -7.33 -0.32 -39.29
C PHE A 320 -8.33 -1.00 -40.25
N ILE A 321 -7.93 -2.07 -40.94
CA ILE A 321 -8.85 -2.90 -41.74
C ILE A 321 -9.90 -3.56 -40.82
N ALA A 322 -9.48 -4.10 -39.68
CA ALA A 322 -10.40 -4.67 -38.70
C ALA A 322 -11.43 -3.65 -38.19
N GLN A 323 -11.04 -2.38 -37.98
CA GLN A 323 -11.96 -1.29 -37.65
C GLN A 323 -12.96 -0.99 -38.77
N HIS A 324 -12.58 -1.14 -40.05
CA HIS A 324 -13.53 -1.03 -41.16
C HIS A 324 -14.56 -2.15 -41.12
N VAL A 325 -14.11 -3.39 -40.87
CA VAL A 325 -14.97 -4.57 -40.73
C VAL A 325 -15.90 -4.42 -39.53
N GLU A 326 -15.35 -4.03 -38.37
CA GLU A 326 -16.12 -3.75 -37.16
C GLU A 326 -17.22 -2.76 -37.49
N ASN A 327 -16.89 -1.60 -38.07
CA ASN A 327 -17.87 -0.56 -38.39
C ASN A 327 -18.80 -0.85 -39.58
N GLY A 328 -18.68 -2.02 -40.22
CA GLY A 328 -19.51 -2.41 -41.37
C GLY A 328 -19.27 -1.58 -42.63
N LEU A 329 -18.09 -0.95 -42.76
CA LEU A 329 -17.72 -0.17 -43.94
C LEU A 329 -17.21 -1.11 -45.03
N GLN A 330 -17.78 -1.02 -46.24
CA GLN A 330 -17.35 -1.82 -47.38
C GLN A 330 -15.93 -1.43 -47.81
N THR A 331 -14.99 -2.37 -47.74
CA THR A 331 -13.57 -2.15 -48.09
C THR A 331 -13.22 -2.53 -49.53
N ARG A 332 -14.02 -3.40 -50.18
CA ARG A 332 -13.87 -3.84 -51.59
C ARG A 332 -12.49 -4.39 -52.00
N GLY A 333 -11.62 -4.69 -51.04
CA GLY A 333 -10.25 -5.15 -51.32
C GLY A 333 -9.29 -4.06 -51.82
N GLU A 334 -9.68 -2.79 -51.76
CA GLU A 334 -8.85 -1.65 -52.19
C GLU A 334 -7.92 -1.21 -51.03
N TRP A 335 -6.65 -0.91 -51.34
CA TRP A 335 -5.69 -0.38 -50.36
C TRP A 335 -4.83 0.73 -51.01
N PRO A 336 -4.61 1.88 -50.34
CA PRO A 336 -4.99 2.24 -48.98
C PRO A 336 -6.47 2.68 -48.82
N LEU A 337 -7.07 2.33 -47.68
CA LEU A 337 -8.44 2.71 -47.33
C LEU A 337 -8.51 4.15 -46.79
N ASP A 338 -9.66 4.82 -46.98
CA ASP A 338 -9.86 6.22 -46.57
C ASP A 338 -10.08 6.34 -45.03
N PRO A 339 -9.15 6.98 -44.28
CA PRO A 339 -9.31 7.19 -42.85
C PRO A 339 -10.48 8.10 -42.50
N VAL A 340 -10.83 9.05 -43.35
CA VAL A 340 -11.96 9.96 -43.10
C VAL A 340 -13.28 9.20 -43.24
N ALA A 341 -13.41 8.34 -44.25
CA ALA A 341 -14.56 7.45 -44.39
C ALA A 341 -14.76 6.56 -43.15
N LEU A 342 -13.69 5.97 -42.60
CA LEU A 342 -13.76 5.16 -41.38
C LEU A 342 -14.27 5.97 -40.18
N THR A 343 -13.74 7.19 -39.97
CA THR A 343 -14.16 8.04 -38.84
C THR A 343 -15.63 8.42 -38.93
N LYS A 344 -16.11 8.78 -40.14
CA LYS A 344 -17.54 9.05 -40.39
C LYS A 344 -18.41 7.81 -40.15
N ALA A 345 -17.96 6.64 -40.61
CA ALA A 345 -18.65 5.37 -40.38
C ALA A 345 -18.73 5.03 -38.88
N THR A 346 -17.65 5.25 -38.14
CA THR A 346 -17.60 5.03 -36.68
C THR A 346 -18.61 5.91 -35.95
N ILE A 347 -18.67 7.20 -36.27
CA ILE A 347 -19.64 8.13 -35.67
C ILE A 347 -21.07 7.73 -36.02
N ARG A 348 -21.34 7.41 -37.29
CA ARG A 348 -22.66 6.95 -37.74
C ARG A 348 -23.07 5.67 -37.03
N ARG A 349 -22.15 4.72 -36.84
CA ARG A 349 -22.42 3.49 -36.11
C ARG A 349 -22.71 3.72 -34.64
N ARG A 350 -21.92 4.56 -33.95
CA ARG A 350 -22.20 4.96 -32.55
C ARG A 350 -23.57 5.64 -32.41
N GLN A 351 -24.01 6.41 -33.41
CA GLN A 351 -25.34 7.02 -33.42
C GLN A 351 -26.47 6.02 -33.69
N ALA A 352 -26.23 5.06 -34.59
CA ALA A 352 -27.17 3.99 -34.87
C ALA A 352 -27.32 3.05 -33.67
N GLU A 353 -26.22 2.66 -33.01
CA GLU A 353 -26.22 1.87 -31.76
C GLU A 353 -26.90 2.59 -30.61
N ALA A 354 -26.86 3.93 -30.57
CA ALA A 354 -27.61 4.70 -29.60
C ALA A 354 -29.13 4.73 -29.89
N GLU A 355 -29.59 4.21 -31.04
CA GLU A 355 -30.99 4.15 -31.50
C GLU A 355 -31.71 5.51 -31.51
N ARG A 356 -30.95 6.61 -31.56
CA ARG A 356 -31.47 7.99 -31.51
C ARG A 356 -31.80 8.60 -32.87
N THR A 357 -31.94 7.78 -33.91
CA THR A 357 -32.11 8.23 -35.30
C THR A 357 -33.30 9.18 -35.48
N PHE A 358 -34.43 8.90 -34.82
CA PHE A 358 -35.62 9.75 -34.84
C PHE A 358 -35.65 10.82 -33.74
N LEU A 359 -34.80 10.68 -32.72
CA LEU A 359 -34.76 11.52 -31.52
C LEU A 359 -33.60 12.52 -31.54
N MET A 360 -32.96 12.73 -32.69
CA MET A 360 -31.81 13.61 -32.79
C MET A 360 -32.21 15.06 -32.50
N SER A 361 -31.52 15.69 -31.55
CA SER A 361 -31.68 17.11 -31.26
C SER A 361 -31.13 17.98 -32.39
N ALA A 362 -31.50 19.27 -32.42
CA ALA A 362 -30.97 20.21 -33.41
C ALA A 362 -29.43 20.32 -33.34
N ASP A 363 -28.87 20.29 -32.14
CA ASP A 363 -27.41 20.30 -31.93
C ASP A 363 -26.75 19.02 -32.45
N GLU A 364 -27.37 17.85 -32.25
CA GLU A 364 -26.89 16.58 -32.78
C GLU A 364 -26.92 16.58 -34.32
N LYS A 365 -28.01 17.06 -34.93
CA LYS A 365 -28.14 17.19 -36.39
C LYS A 365 -27.12 18.18 -36.98
N LYS A 366 -26.84 19.28 -36.28
CA LYS A 366 -25.82 20.26 -36.70
C LYS A 366 -24.42 19.66 -36.63
N MET A 367 -24.10 18.92 -35.56
CA MET A 367 -22.83 18.23 -35.43
C MET A 367 -22.65 17.16 -36.51
N THR A 368 -23.69 16.38 -36.83
CA THR A 368 -23.59 15.38 -37.90
C THR A 368 -23.44 16.00 -39.28
N ALA A 369 -24.15 17.09 -39.57
CA ALA A 369 -23.99 17.82 -40.83
C ALA A 369 -22.56 18.36 -40.98
N ASN A 370 -22.00 18.94 -39.92
CA ASN A 370 -20.63 19.44 -39.90
C ASN A 370 -19.59 18.33 -40.08
N VAL A 371 -19.82 17.15 -39.50
CA VAL A 371 -18.95 15.97 -39.66
C VAL A 371 -19.06 15.35 -41.05
N GLN A 372 -20.23 15.45 -41.71
CA GLN A 372 -20.44 14.91 -43.05
C GLN A 372 -19.88 15.80 -44.15
N SER A 373 -19.87 17.12 -43.95
CA SER A 373 -19.20 18.11 -44.79
C SER A 373 -17.72 17.78 -45.01
N ARG A 374 -17.21 18.04 -46.22
CA ARG A 374 -15.83 17.77 -46.64
C ARG A 374 -14.83 18.86 -46.18
N GLY A 375 -15.30 19.92 -45.50
CA GLY A 375 -14.54 21.14 -45.20
C GLY A 375 -13.90 21.23 -43.82
N MET A 376 -13.70 20.11 -43.11
CA MET A 376 -12.84 20.08 -41.92
C MET A 376 -11.43 19.68 -42.36
N ASP A 377 -10.70 20.63 -42.95
CA ASP A 377 -9.27 20.49 -43.21
C ASP A 377 -8.55 20.40 -41.85
N GLY A 378 -8.17 19.18 -41.47
CA GLY A 378 -7.33 18.91 -40.30
C GLY A 378 -7.98 17.99 -39.25
N GLY A 379 -7.63 16.71 -39.31
CA GLY A 379 -7.53 15.91 -38.09
C GLY A 379 -8.82 15.37 -37.44
N MET A 380 -9.90 15.09 -38.16
CA MET A 380 -11.10 14.45 -37.55
C MET A 380 -10.77 13.12 -36.83
N LYS A 381 -9.82 12.36 -37.38
CA LYS A 381 -9.26 11.15 -36.76
C LYS A 381 -8.52 11.47 -35.46
N GLU A 382 -7.74 12.54 -35.43
CA GLU A 382 -7.01 13.01 -34.26
C GLU A 382 -7.96 13.52 -33.17
N LEU A 383 -9.06 14.17 -33.57
CA LEU A 383 -10.12 14.63 -32.68
C LEU A 383 -10.88 13.45 -32.05
N LEU A 384 -11.23 12.42 -32.83
CA LEU A 384 -11.83 11.20 -32.28
C LEU A 384 -10.87 10.46 -31.34
N ASN A 385 -9.59 10.36 -31.72
CA ASN A 385 -8.57 9.78 -30.86
C ASN A 385 -8.41 10.58 -29.55
N ALA A 386 -8.47 11.92 -29.62
CA ALA A 386 -8.43 12.78 -28.45
C ALA A 386 -9.68 12.62 -27.57
N LEU A 387 -10.87 12.45 -28.16
CA LEU A 387 -12.11 12.17 -27.42
C LEU A 387 -12.11 10.80 -26.74
N ASP A 388 -11.43 9.81 -27.33
CA ASP A 388 -11.28 8.48 -26.76
C ASP A 388 -10.23 8.46 -25.61
N THR A 389 -9.44 9.54 -25.42
CA THR A 389 -8.57 9.66 -24.24
C THR A 389 -9.40 9.94 -22.97
N PRO A 390 -9.34 9.09 -21.92
CA PRO A 390 -10.15 9.26 -20.73
C PRO A 390 -9.55 10.30 -19.78
N GLU A 391 -9.51 11.56 -20.22
CA GLU A 391 -9.00 12.66 -19.40
C GLU A 391 -10.02 13.15 -18.36
N LYS A 392 -9.50 13.64 -17.23
CA LYS A 392 -10.35 14.14 -16.16
C LYS A 392 -10.91 15.52 -16.53
N ARG A 393 -12.24 15.62 -16.64
CA ARG A 393 -12.94 16.89 -16.92
C ARG A 393 -12.66 17.98 -15.87
N TYR A 394 -12.59 19.22 -16.34
CA TYR A 394 -12.51 20.41 -15.50
C TYR A 394 -13.82 20.71 -14.79
N LYS A 395 -13.74 21.23 -13.56
CA LYS A 395 -14.91 21.74 -12.82
C LYS A 395 -15.14 23.21 -13.11
N LYS A 396 -16.40 23.66 -13.09
CA LYS A 396 -16.76 25.08 -13.20
C LYS A 396 -16.17 25.87 -12.03
N LEU A 397 -15.57 27.03 -12.31
CA LEU A 397 -14.95 27.91 -11.33
C LEU A 397 -15.58 29.31 -11.37
N SER A 398 -15.54 30.02 -10.24
CA SER A 398 -15.82 31.46 -10.22
C SER A 398 -14.74 32.23 -10.98
N ARG A 399 -15.11 33.34 -11.63
CA ARG A 399 -14.20 34.17 -12.44
C ARG A 399 -12.93 34.57 -11.70
N LYS A 400 -13.05 35.01 -10.43
CA LYS A 400 -11.87 35.37 -9.59
C LYS A 400 -10.95 34.18 -9.32
N ILE A 401 -11.52 33.00 -9.05
CA ILE A 401 -10.75 31.78 -8.79
C ILE A 401 -10.07 31.29 -10.07
N TYR A 402 -10.76 31.40 -11.22
CA TYR A 402 -10.20 31.08 -12.52
C TYR A 402 -9.03 32.02 -12.87
N ALA A 403 -9.20 33.34 -12.74
CA ALA A 403 -8.14 34.32 -12.99
C ALA A 403 -6.92 34.08 -12.08
N ASN A 404 -7.14 33.83 -10.78
CA ASN A 404 -6.06 33.48 -9.85
C ASN A 404 -5.35 32.18 -10.24
N ARG A 405 -6.08 31.20 -10.79
CA ARG A 405 -5.51 29.94 -11.26
C ARG A 405 -4.67 30.15 -12.51
N VAL A 406 -5.18 30.87 -13.50
CA VAL A 406 -4.44 31.22 -14.72
C VAL A 406 -3.16 31.94 -14.33
N ASN A 407 -3.23 32.93 -13.44
CA ASN A 407 -2.05 33.63 -12.94
C ASN A 407 -1.04 32.67 -12.26
N ALA A 408 -1.52 31.76 -11.41
CA ALA A 408 -0.65 30.78 -10.75
C ALA A 408 -0.04 29.74 -11.70
N ILE A 409 -0.71 29.42 -12.80
CA ILE A 409 -0.18 28.55 -13.88
C ILE A 409 0.91 29.29 -14.64
N VAL A 410 0.68 30.56 -15.02
CA VAL A 410 1.67 31.42 -15.67
C VAL A 410 2.94 31.55 -14.81
N HIS A 411 2.78 31.67 -13.49
CA HIS A 411 3.90 31.68 -12.55
C HIS A 411 4.51 30.30 -12.23
N GLY A 412 3.94 29.20 -12.74
CA GLY A 412 4.48 27.85 -12.58
C GLY A 412 4.33 27.21 -11.19
N ASP A 413 3.44 27.69 -10.31
CA ASP A 413 3.21 27.10 -8.97
C ASP A 413 2.05 26.10 -8.92
N GLN A 414 1.11 26.20 -9.88
CA GLN A 414 -0.07 25.34 -9.98
C GLN A 414 -0.17 24.65 -11.34
N ASP A 415 -0.79 23.47 -11.34
CA ASP A 415 -1.19 22.81 -12.57
C ASP A 415 -2.56 23.27 -13.10
N GLU A 416 -2.94 22.73 -14.27
CA GLU A 416 -4.21 23.00 -14.95
C GLU A 416 -5.46 22.75 -14.09
N HIS A 417 -5.40 21.80 -13.16
CA HIS A 417 -6.50 21.49 -12.24
C HIS A 417 -6.45 22.31 -10.93
N GLY A 418 -5.44 23.16 -10.76
CA GLY A 418 -5.21 24.02 -9.60
C GLY A 418 -4.57 23.31 -8.40
N ARG A 419 -3.92 22.17 -8.62
CA ARG A 419 -3.12 21.49 -7.59
C ARG A 419 -1.76 22.17 -7.52
N LYS A 420 -1.31 22.47 -6.30
CA LYS A 420 -0.02 23.15 -6.07
C LYS A 420 1.13 22.16 -6.11
N TYR A 421 2.14 22.43 -6.92
CA TYR A 421 3.27 21.50 -7.12
C TYR A 421 4.02 21.19 -5.82
N ARG A 422 4.37 22.21 -5.03
CA ARG A 422 5.09 22.03 -3.75
C ARG A 422 4.31 21.17 -2.74
N LYS A 423 2.98 21.34 -2.69
CA LYS A 423 2.12 20.54 -1.80
C LYS A 423 2.04 19.09 -2.29
N LEU A 424 1.87 18.86 -3.59
CA LEU A 424 1.86 17.52 -4.17
C LEU A 424 3.18 16.80 -3.93
N HIS A 425 4.31 17.48 -4.12
CA HIS A 425 5.64 16.92 -3.84
C HIS A 425 5.76 16.45 -2.38
N HIS A 426 5.33 17.27 -1.41
CA HIS A 426 5.31 16.88 0.00
C HIS A 426 4.39 15.66 0.27
N LEU A 427 3.20 15.63 -0.34
CA LEU A 427 2.27 14.51 -0.23
C LEU A 427 2.84 13.20 -0.81
N THR A 428 3.66 13.29 -1.86
CA THR A 428 4.29 12.13 -2.52
C THR A 428 5.49 11.59 -1.76
N THR A 429 6.27 12.46 -1.11
CA THR A 429 7.54 12.10 -0.45
C THR A 429 7.37 11.70 1.00
N ARG A 430 6.43 12.33 1.73
CA ARG A 430 6.25 12.11 3.17
C ARG A 430 4.97 11.35 3.49
N ARG A 431 5.01 10.62 4.60
CA ARG A 431 3.83 9.94 5.17
C ARG A 431 2.78 10.97 5.59
N GLN A 432 1.53 10.68 5.28
CA GLN A 432 0.37 11.51 5.65
C GLN A 432 -0.45 10.90 6.79
N ARG A 433 -0.51 9.57 6.85
CA ARG A 433 -1.23 8.85 7.90
C ARG A 433 -0.57 9.10 9.25
N ARG A 434 -1.32 9.54 10.25
CA ARG A 434 -0.81 9.66 11.63
C ARG A 434 -0.77 8.28 12.29
N TYR A 435 -0.12 8.20 13.44
CA TYR A 435 -0.25 7.04 14.32
C TYR A 435 -1.46 7.26 15.23
N ASP A 436 -2.25 6.21 15.44
CA ASP A 436 -3.44 6.29 16.30
C ASP A 436 -3.13 5.83 17.74
N SER A 437 -2.01 5.11 17.96
CA SER A 437 -1.59 4.63 19.28
C SER A 437 -0.08 4.39 19.37
N LEU A 438 0.48 4.45 20.59
CA LEU A 438 1.86 4.05 20.87
C LEU A 438 2.11 2.57 20.55
N ALA A 439 1.12 1.70 20.76
CA ALA A 439 1.22 0.28 20.39
C ALA A 439 1.43 0.11 18.87
N GLU A 440 0.80 0.96 18.07
CA GLU A 440 0.99 0.97 16.63
C GLU A 440 2.39 1.48 16.24
N MET A 441 2.92 2.48 16.95
CA MET A 441 4.29 2.95 16.75
C MET A 441 5.31 1.86 17.08
N ALA A 442 5.11 1.12 18.17
CA ALA A 442 5.96 0.00 18.55
C ALA A 442 5.90 -1.12 17.50
N LEU A 443 4.70 -1.48 17.05
CA LEU A 443 4.48 -2.45 15.98
C LEU A 443 5.17 -2.03 14.68
N GLU A 444 5.05 -0.76 14.27
CA GLU A 444 5.73 -0.27 13.07
C GLU A 444 7.25 -0.28 13.22
N LYS A 445 7.77 0.02 14.41
CA LYS A 445 9.22 -0.07 14.69
C LYS A 445 9.74 -1.50 14.59
N GLU A 446 8.99 -2.48 15.09
CA GLU A 446 9.31 -3.92 14.98
C GLU A 446 9.36 -4.36 13.52
N ILE A 447 8.31 -4.08 12.74
CA ILE A 447 8.16 -4.58 11.36
C ILE A 447 9.02 -3.81 10.35
N ARG A 448 9.44 -2.58 10.66
CA ARG A 448 10.18 -1.74 9.71
C ARG A 448 11.54 -2.33 9.30
N LYS A 449 12.16 -3.13 10.18
CA LYS A 449 13.45 -3.81 9.90
C LYS A 449 13.30 -5.17 9.20
N GLU A 450 12.09 -5.52 8.78
CA GLU A 450 11.86 -6.77 8.05
C GLU A 450 12.59 -6.78 6.70
N PRO A 451 13.31 -7.86 6.35
CA PRO A 451 14.04 -7.96 5.09
C PRO A 451 13.11 -7.82 3.88
N LEU A 452 13.63 -7.12 2.87
CA LEU A 452 12.91 -6.85 1.63
C LEU A 452 13.23 -7.91 0.58
N ILE A 453 12.57 -9.06 0.70
CA ILE A 453 12.77 -10.28 -0.11
C ILE A 453 12.85 -10.04 -1.62
N ASN A 454 12.04 -9.10 -2.11
CA ASN A 454 11.76 -8.93 -3.53
C ASN A 454 11.92 -7.48 -4.03
N MET A 455 12.37 -6.58 -3.15
CA MET A 455 12.70 -5.20 -3.50
C MET A 455 14.19 -4.97 -3.35
N SER A 456 14.67 -3.89 -3.94
CA SER A 456 15.96 -3.33 -3.49
C SER A 456 15.86 -3.07 -1.99
N GLY A 457 16.79 -3.66 -1.23
CA GLY A 457 16.94 -3.40 0.19
C GLY A 457 17.22 -1.93 0.45
N LEU A 458 16.77 -1.45 1.61
CA LEU A 458 17.19 -0.17 2.19
C LEU A 458 18.41 -0.43 3.06
N ASN A 459 19.29 0.57 3.18
CA ASN A 459 20.40 0.45 4.12
C ASN A 459 19.85 0.56 5.55
N HIS A 460 19.84 -0.55 6.27
CA HIS A 460 19.56 -0.61 7.70
C HIS A 460 20.90 -0.54 8.44
N THR A 461 21.31 0.66 8.82
CA THR A 461 22.48 0.83 9.69
C THR A 461 22.13 0.39 11.11
N ASP A 462 23.10 -0.15 11.84
CA ASP A 462 22.89 -0.67 13.20
C ASP A 462 22.29 0.40 14.13
N ASP A 463 22.66 1.65 13.88
CA ASP A 463 22.23 2.82 14.62
C ASP A 463 20.97 3.52 14.09
N GLU A 464 20.25 2.97 13.11
CA GLU A 464 19.10 3.64 12.49
C GLU A 464 18.06 4.11 13.53
N HIS A 465 17.91 3.35 14.62
CA HIS A 465 16.97 3.59 15.73
C HIS A 465 17.63 4.05 17.03
N TRP A 466 18.95 4.21 17.06
CA TRP A 466 19.61 4.77 18.23
C TRP A 466 19.34 6.27 18.28
N SER A 467 19.56 6.87 19.45
CA SER A 467 19.47 8.32 19.58
C SER A 467 20.41 8.97 18.56
N ARG A 468 19.86 9.84 17.72
CA ARG A 468 20.64 10.61 16.74
C ARG A 468 21.10 11.95 17.28
N HIS A 469 20.69 12.29 18.50
CA HIS A 469 20.98 13.59 19.10
C HIS A 469 22.49 13.88 19.14
N GLU A 470 23.30 12.88 19.45
CA GLU A 470 24.76 12.99 19.49
C GLU A 470 25.44 12.73 18.12
N LYS A 471 24.69 12.27 17.13
CA LYS A 471 25.20 11.90 15.79
C LYS A 471 24.93 12.97 14.73
N SER A 472 23.82 13.68 14.87
CA SER A 472 23.41 14.76 14.00
C SER A 472 23.97 16.07 14.53
N TRP A 473 24.79 16.73 13.72
CA TRP A 473 25.34 18.06 14.05
C TRP A 473 24.27 19.09 14.42
N VAL A 474 23.05 18.95 13.86
CA VAL A 474 22.00 19.97 13.95
C VAL A 474 21.06 19.73 15.13
N ASP A 475 21.00 18.51 15.69
CA ASP A 475 19.98 18.13 16.67
C ASP A 475 20.20 18.77 18.06
N GLY A 476 21.40 19.30 18.33
CA GLY A 476 21.74 20.05 19.54
C GLY A 476 22.08 21.53 19.31
N MET A 477 21.97 22.03 18.08
CA MET A 477 22.25 23.43 17.78
C MET A 477 21.04 24.32 18.05
N PRO A 478 21.26 25.62 18.36
CA PRO A 478 20.16 26.54 18.61
C PRO A 478 19.18 26.64 17.46
N SER A 479 17.90 26.38 17.75
CA SER A 479 16.84 26.33 16.77
C SER A 479 15.75 27.35 17.06
N THR A 480 15.48 28.21 16.08
CA THR A 480 14.36 29.18 16.16
C THR A 480 12.99 28.51 16.23
N ARG A 481 12.88 27.24 15.80
CA ARG A 481 11.61 26.49 15.86
C ARG A 481 11.38 25.79 17.19
N TYR A 482 12.45 25.37 17.87
CA TYR A 482 12.37 24.62 19.11
C TYR A 482 12.69 25.48 20.35
N GLY A 483 13.29 26.66 20.17
CA GLY A 483 13.61 27.62 21.22
C GLY A 483 14.85 27.21 22.01
N THR A 484 15.96 27.95 21.78
CA THR A 484 17.33 27.73 22.29
C THR A 484 17.94 26.36 22.10
#